data_AF-A0A2J8MWV0-F1
#
_entry.id   AF-A0A2J8MWV0-F1
#
_cell.length_a   1.000
_cell.length_b   1.000
_cell.length_c   1.000
_cell.angle_alpha   90.00
_cell.angle_beta   90.00
_cell.angle_gamma   90.00
#
_symmetry.space_group_name_H-M   'P 1'
#
loop_
_entity.id
_entity.type
_entity.pdbx_description
1 polymer ?
#
loop_
_entity_poly.entity_id
_entity_poly.type
_entity_poly.pdbx_seq_one_letter_code
_entity_poly.pdbx_strand_id
1 'polypeptide(L)'
;DLNATHQHCVLAGSQPRFSSTHRVAECSTGTLDYILQRCQLALQNVCDDVDNDDVSLKSFEPAVLKQGEEIHNEVEFEWLRQFWFQGNRYRKCTDWWCQPMAQLEALWKKMEGVTNAVLHEVKGEGLPMEQRNEILTAILASLTARQNLRREWHARKKCL
;
A
#
# COMPACT_ATOMS: atom_id res chain seq x y z
N ASP A 1 -0.37 -21.62 -24.74
CA ASP A 1 0.41 -21.30 -23.52
C ASP A 1 1.87 -20.91 -23.82
N LEU A 2 2.18 -20.36 -25.00
CA LEU A 2 3.57 -20.16 -25.45
C LEU A 2 4.42 -19.28 -24.51
N ASN A 3 3.84 -18.21 -23.94
CA ASN A 3 4.53 -17.34 -22.98
C ASN A 3 4.85 -18.05 -21.64
N ALA A 4 4.17 -19.16 -21.33
CA ALA A 4 4.44 -19.97 -20.15
C ALA A 4 5.43 -21.10 -20.45
N THR A 5 5.38 -21.69 -21.65
CA THR A 5 6.20 -22.85 -22.03
C THR A 5 7.53 -22.47 -22.68
N HIS A 6 7.68 -21.24 -23.16
CA HIS A 6 8.88 -20.78 -23.88
C HIS A 6 9.36 -19.42 -23.38
N GLN A 7 10.67 -19.24 -23.44
CA GLN A 7 11.32 -17.95 -23.25
C GLN A 7 11.54 -17.26 -24.60
N HIS A 8 11.59 -15.94 -24.60
CA HIS A 8 11.88 -15.13 -25.78
C HIS A 8 12.89 -14.04 -25.45
N CYS A 9 13.67 -13.62 -26.44
CA CYS A 9 14.62 -12.51 -26.33
C CYS A 9 14.44 -11.54 -27.51
N VAL A 10 14.95 -10.33 -27.35
CA VAL A 10 15.02 -9.33 -28.44
C VAL A 10 16.48 -9.22 -28.87
N LEU A 11 16.76 -9.58 -30.12
CA LEU A 11 18.09 -9.44 -30.71
C LEU A 11 18.21 -8.07 -31.37
N ALA A 12 19.17 -7.26 -30.91
CA ALA A 12 19.39 -5.91 -31.42
C ALA A 12 20.06 -5.93 -32.81
N GLY A 13 19.68 -4.97 -33.66
CA GLY A 13 20.34 -4.68 -34.93
C GLY A 13 21.21 -3.44 -34.87
N SER A 14 21.70 -2.96 -36.02
CA SER A 14 22.52 -1.74 -36.12
C SER A 14 21.71 -0.43 -36.16
N GLN A 15 20.40 -0.50 -36.45
CA GLN A 15 19.52 0.66 -36.57
C GLN A 15 18.57 0.77 -35.36
N PRO A 16 18.11 1.99 -35.01
CA PRO A 16 17.05 2.18 -34.02
C PRO A 16 15.76 1.44 -34.41
N ARG A 17 15.07 0.88 -33.42
CA ARG A 17 13.79 0.18 -33.60
C ARG A 17 12.84 0.52 -32.47
N PHE A 18 11.57 0.74 -32.80
CA PHE A 18 10.46 0.80 -31.86
C PHE A 18 9.60 -0.46 -31.97
N SER A 19 8.88 -0.79 -30.89
CA SER A 19 7.88 -1.84 -30.88
C SER A 19 6.72 -1.46 -29.95
N SER A 20 5.53 -1.92 -30.28
CA SER A 20 4.36 -1.88 -29.40
C SER A 20 4.02 -3.30 -28.99
N THR A 21 4.18 -3.64 -27.72
CA THR A 21 3.86 -4.98 -27.19
C THR A 21 2.55 -4.94 -26.43
N HIS A 22 1.46 -5.26 -27.12
CA HIS A 22 0.13 -5.31 -26.52
C HIS A 22 0.03 -6.52 -25.59
N ARG A 23 -0.52 -6.31 -24.39
CA ARG A 23 -0.64 -7.35 -23.35
C ARG A 23 -2.04 -7.32 -22.76
N VAL A 24 -2.49 -8.48 -22.30
CA VAL A 24 -3.59 -8.58 -21.35
C VAL A 24 -2.94 -8.65 -19.96
N ALA A 25 -2.90 -7.52 -19.27
CA ALA A 25 -2.37 -7.47 -17.92
C ALA A 25 -3.32 -8.21 -16.97
N GLU A 26 -2.78 -9.11 -16.15
CA GLU A 26 -3.50 -9.57 -14.96
C GLU A 26 -3.52 -8.38 -14.00
N CYS A 27 -4.71 -7.82 -13.80
CA CYS A 27 -4.91 -6.56 -13.07
C CYS A 27 -6.02 -6.68 -12.03
N SER A 28 -6.35 -7.89 -11.57
CA SER A 28 -7.37 -8.11 -10.53
C SER A 28 -7.09 -7.29 -9.26
N THR A 29 -5.81 -7.07 -8.94
CA THR A 29 -5.35 -6.22 -7.82
C THR A 29 -4.55 -4.99 -8.30
N GLY A 30 -4.60 -4.68 -9.60
CA GLY A 30 -3.73 -3.69 -10.25
C GLY A 30 -4.45 -2.47 -10.82
N THR A 31 -5.69 -2.21 -10.42
CA THR A 31 -6.49 -1.07 -10.90
C THR A 31 -6.75 -0.04 -9.81
N LEU A 32 -6.93 1.22 -10.20
CA LEU A 32 -7.20 2.31 -9.26
C LEU A 32 -8.48 2.03 -8.45
N ASP A 33 -9.53 1.55 -9.11
CA ASP A 33 -10.80 1.21 -8.46
C ASP A 33 -10.62 0.14 -7.38
N TYR A 34 -9.80 -0.88 -7.67
CA TYR A 34 -9.47 -1.93 -6.70
C TYR A 34 -8.82 -1.33 -5.45
N ILE A 35 -7.73 -0.58 -5.59
CA ILE A 35 -7.01 -0.08 -4.42
C ILE A 35 -7.80 0.97 -3.64
N LEU A 36 -8.63 1.77 -4.32
CA LEU A 36 -9.54 2.71 -3.63
C LEU A 36 -10.57 1.95 -2.80
N GLN A 37 -11.16 0.87 -3.35
CA GLN A 37 -12.08 0.00 -2.60
C GLN A 37 -11.39 -0.65 -1.40
N ARG A 38 -10.13 -1.10 -1.55
CA ARG A 38 -9.33 -1.63 -0.44
C ARG A 38 -9.13 -0.58 0.64
N CYS A 39 -8.75 0.65 0.26
CA CYS A 39 -8.56 1.73 1.23
C CYS A 39 -9.86 2.08 1.96
N GLN A 40 -10.99 2.14 1.25
CA GLN A 40 -12.30 2.34 1.87
C GLN A 40 -12.64 1.23 2.86
N LEU A 41 -12.36 -0.04 2.52
CA LEU A 41 -12.57 -1.17 3.41
C LEU A 41 -11.77 -1.03 4.71
N ALA A 42 -10.48 -0.67 4.64
CA ALA A 42 -9.67 -0.45 5.84
C ALA A 42 -10.22 0.69 6.71
N LEU A 43 -10.68 1.79 6.10
CA LEU A 43 -11.19 2.95 6.81
C LEU A 43 -12.61 2.77 7.36
N GLN A 44 -13.32 1.68 7.01
CA GLN A 44 -14.60 1.36 7.67
C GLN A 44 -14.44 1.18 9.18
N ASN A 45 -13.26 0.81 9.67
CA ASN A 45 -12.96 0.68 11.09
C ASN A 45 -12.67 2.02 11.81
N VAL A 46 -12.63 3.15 11.10
CA VAL A 46 -12.42 4.48 11.68
C VAL A 46 -13.77 5.10 12.05
N CYS A 47 -13.86 5.79 13.19
CA CYS A 47 -15.03 6.60 13.54
C CYS A 47 -15.04 7.89 12.71
N ASP A 48 -16.11 8.12 11.95
CA ASP A 48 -16.18 9.17 10.92
C ASP A 48 -16.62 10.55 11.45
N ASP A 49 -16.57 10.78 12.76
CA ASP A 49 -17.27 11.91 13.37
C ASP A 49 -16.64 13.28 13.05
N VAL A 50 -15.31 13.36 12.81
CA VAL A 50 -14.62 14.57 12.32
C VAL A 50 -13.30 14.18 11.63
N ASP A 51 -12.94 14.82 10.51
CA ASP A 51 -11.61 14.68 9.88
C ASP A 51 -10.55 15.44 10.69
N ASN A 52 -10.27 14.97 11.90
CA ASN A 52 -9.22 15.48 12.78
C ASN A 52 -8.06 14.47 12.88
N ASP A 53 -6.93 14.89 13.46
CA ASP A 53 -5.77 14.00 13.67
C ASP A 53 -6.00 12.95 14.79
N ASP A 54 -7.16 12.99 15.46
CA ASP A 54 -7.51 12.12 16.59
C ASP A 54 -8.33 10.91 16.12
N VAL A 55 -7.61 9.95 15.52
CA VAL A 55 -8.22 8.74 14.97
C VAL A 55 -8.70 7.82 16.08
N SER A 56 -10.01 7.57 16.13
CA SER A 56 -10.63 6.55 16.97
C SER A 56 -11.15 5.38 16.12
N LEU A 57 -11.08 4.17 16.68
CA LEU A 57 -11.43 2.93 15.97
C LEU A 57 -12.72 2.34 16.52
N LYS A 58 -13.54 1.78 15.61
CA LYS A 58 -14.80 1.11 15.93
C LYS A 58 -14.58 -0.28 16.55
N SER A 59 -13.51 -0.97 16.16
CA SER A 59 -13.19 -2.33 16.61
C SER A 59 -11.68 -2.54 16.75
N PHE A 60 -11.31 -3.29 17.79
CA PHE A 60 -9.95 -3.82 18.01
C PHE A 60 -9.88 -5.34 17.78
N GLU A 61 -10.85 -5.91 17.06
CA GLU A 61 -10.83 -7.33 16.73
C GLU A 61 -9.57 -7.69 15.89
N PRO A 62 -8.82 -8.75 16.26
CA PRO A 62 -7.56 -9.10 15.62
C PRO A 62 -7.63 -9.22 14.09
N ALA A 63 -8.71 -9.79 13.54
CA ALA A 63 -8.89 -9.95 12.09
C ALA A 63 -9.05 -8.61 11.36
N VAL A 64 -9.78 -7.66 11.97
CA VAL A 64 -10.01 -6.31 11.41
C VAL A 64 -8.72 -5.50 11.43
N LEU A 65 -8.00 -5.52 12.56
CA LEU A 65 -6.71 -4.83 12.68
C LEU A 65 -5.68 -5.36 11.69
N LYS A 66 -5.58 -6.70 11.57
CA LYS A 66 -4.69 -7.34 10.59
C LYS A 66 -5.01 -6.89 9.18
N GLN A 67 -6.29 -6.92 8.77
CA GLN A 67 -6.71 -6.51 7.44
C GLN A 67 -6.40 -5.03 7.17
N GLY A 68 -6.64 -4.14 8.13
CA GLY A 68 -6.29 -2.73 8.02
C GLY A 68 -4.79 -2.50 7.80
N GLU A 69 -3.94 -3.17 8.58
CA GLU A 69 -2.48 -3.05 8.48
C GLU A 69 -1.91 -3.69 7.19
N GLU A 70 -2.55 -4.74 6.65
CA GLU A 70 -2.21 -5.33 5.36
C GLU A 70 -2.54 -4.39 4.19
N ILE A 71 -3.74 -3.79 4.20
CA ILE A 71 -4.14 -2.79 3.19
C ILE A 71 -3.25 -1.55 3.26
N HIS A 72 -2.88 -1.13 4.48
CA HIS A 72 -1.95 -0.02 4.69
C HIS A 72 -0.60 -0.29 4.00
N ASN A 73 -0.07 -1.50 4.12
CA ASN A 73 1.14 -1.89 3.38
C ASN A 73 0.92 -1.89 1.87
N GLU A 74 -0.20 -2.44 1.42
CA GLU A 74 -0.54 -2.55 -0.01
C GLU A 74 -0.54 -1.17 -0.70
N VAL A 75 -1.25 -0.18 -0.15
CA VAL A 75 -1.26 1.19 -0.70
C VAL A 75 0.11 1.87 -0.59
N GLU A 76 0.87 1.62 0.48
CA GLU A 76 2.20 2.20 0.64
C GLU A 76 3.20 1.68 -0.41
N PHE A 77 3.26 0.36 -0.59
CA PHE A 77 4.36 -0.30 -1.32
C PHE A 77 4.02 -0.63 -2.76
N GLU A 78 2.79 -1.03 -3.09
CA GLU A 78 2.41 -1.38 -4.46
C GLU A 78 1.94 -0.15 -5.27
N TRP A 79 1.59 0.95 -4.58
CA TRP A 79 1.06 2.16 -5.22
C TRP A 79 1.96 3.37 -5.01
N LEU A 80 2.00 3.92 -3.79
CA LEU A 80 2.67 5.20 -3.53
C LEU A 80 4.17 5.13 -3.82
N ARG A 81 4.89 4.16 -3.25
CA ARG A 81 6.33 4.04 -3.46
C ARG A 81 6.68 3.68 -4.90
N GLN A 82 5.90 2.82 -5.57
CA GLN A 82 6.07 2.50 -6.99
C GLN A 82 5.91 3.74 -7.88
N PHE A 83 4.87 4.55 -7.65
CA PHE A 83 4.61 5.75 -8.44
C PHE A 83 5.71 6.80 -8.24
N TRP A 84 6.03 7.13 -6.99
CA TRP A 84 6.98 8.19 -6.68
C TRP A 84 8.43 7.82 -7.01
N PHE A 85 8.79 6.53 -6.94
CA PHE A 85 10.12 6.06 -7.35
C PHE A 85 10.43 6.33 -8.82
N GLN A 86 9.40 6.42 -9.66
CA GLN A 86 9.56 6.71 -11.08
C GLN A 86 9.78 8.20 -11.38
N GLY A 87 9.79 9.05 -10.35
CA GLY A 87 10.13 10.47 -10.45
C GLY A 87 9.06 11.31 -11.16
N ASN A 88 7.79 10.91 -11.06
CA ASN A 88 6.65 11.59 -11.72
C ASN A 88 6.88 11.83 -13.23
N ARG A 89 7.59 10.92 -13.89
CA ARG A 89 7.90 11.00 -15.34
C ARG A 89 6.65 11.13 -16.21
N TYR A 90 5.54 10.56 -15.74
CA TYR A 90 4.23 10.57 -16.41
C TYR A 90 3.68 11.97 -16.61
N ARG A 91 3.99 12.92 -15.72
CA ARG A 91 3.54 14.31 -15.80
C ARG A 91 3.98 15.02 -17.10
N LYS A 92 5.01 14.51 -17.78
CA LYS A 92 5.40 14.99 -19.12
C LYS A 92 4.37 14.66 -20.20
N CYS A 93 3.60 13.58 -20.01
CA CYS A 93 2.65 13.05 -20.98
C CYS A 93 1.19 13.23 -20.55
N THR A 94 0.91 13.17 -19.25
CA THR A 94 -0.46 13.25 -18.69
C THR A 94 -0.44 13.58 -17.20
N ASP A 95 -1.46 14.28 -16.73
CA ASP A 95 -1.72 14.59 -15.31
C ASP A 95 -2.73 13.63 -14.66
N TRP A 96 -3.20 12.59 -15.38
CA TRP A 96 -4.27 11.69 -14.95
C TRP A 96 -4.03 11.08 -13.55
N TRP A 97 -2.77 10.77 -13.22
CA TRP A 97 -2.40 10.17 -11.92
C TRP A 97 -2.22 11.17 -10.78
N CYS A 98 -2.23 12.48 -11.03
CA CYS A 98 -1.95 13.48 -10.01
C CYS A 98 -3.00 13.46 -8.88
N GLN A 99 -4.29 13.57 -9.23
CA GLN A 99 -5.36 13.51 -8.23
C GLN A 99 -5.47 12.12 -7.57
N PRO A 100 -5.48 10.99 -8.32
CA PRO A 100 -5.51 9.66 -7.71
C PRO A 100 -4.40 9.42 -6.69
N MET A 101 -3.16 9.82 -6.99
CA MET A 101 -2.04 9.59 -6.08
C MET A 101 -2.10 10.49 -4.85
N ALA A 102 -2.57 11.74 -4.99
CA ALA A 102 -2.83 12.60 -3.84
C ALA A 102 -3.94 12.03 -2.92
N GLN A 103 -4.98 11.46 -3.52
CA GLN A 103 -6.04 10.79 -2.77
C GLN A 103 -5.51 9.55 -2.03
N LEU A 104 -4.73 8.69 -2.69
CA LEU A 104 -4.11 7.53 -2.05
C LEU A 104 -3.16 7.94 -0.92
N GLU A 105 -2.41 9.04 -1.08
CA GLU A 105 -1.53 9.57 -0.03
C GLU A 105 -2.33 10.08 1.17
N ALA A 106 -3.45 10.77 0.94
CA ALA A 106 -4.34 11.19 2.02
C ALA A 106 -4.94 9.99 2.78
N LEU A 107 -5.39 8.96 2.06
CA LEU A 107 -5.91 7.72 2.65
C LEU A 107 -4.82 6.97 3.45
N TRP A 108 -3.62 6.85 2.89
CA TRP A 108 -2.46 6.28 3.57
C TRP A 108 -2.12 7.06 4.85
N LYS A 109 -2.15 8.40 4.81
CA LYS A 109 -1.90 9.22 6.00
C LYS A 109 -2.92 8.97 7.11
N LYS A 110 -4.20 8.77 6.77
CA LYS A 110 -5.22 8.35 7.75
C LYS A 110 -4.89 6.98 8.35
N MET A 111 -4.38 6.03 7.56
CA MET A 111 -3.96 4.71 8.04
C MET A 111 -2.72 4.75 8.94
N GLU A 112 -1.79 5.72 8.77
CA GLU A 112 -0.74 5.97 9.78
C GLU A 112 -1.36 6.36 11.14
N GLY A 113 -2.44 7.16 11.11
CA GLY A 113 -3.24 7.46 12.31
C GLY A 113 -3.91 6.23 12.92
N VAL A 114 -4.46 5.33 12.09
CA VAL A 114 -5.00 4.03 12.53
C VAL A 114 -3.93 3.22 13.25
N THR A 115 -2.75 3.05 12.64
CA THR A 115 -1.64 2.32 13.28
C THR A 115 -1.26 2.96 14.61
N ASN A 116 -1.22 4.30 14.69
CA ASN A 116 -0.94 4.99 15.94
C ASN A 116 -2.01 4.74 17.03
N ALA A 117 -3.29 4.74 16.67
CA ALA A 117 -4.39 4.43 17.59
C ALA A 117 -4.29 2.99 18.12
N VAL A 118 -3.97 2.02 17.25
CA VAL A 118 -3.71 0.63 17.68
C VAL A 118 -2.54 0.54 18.65
N LEU A 119 -1.43 1.24 18.37
CA LEU A 119 -0.28 1.27 19.27
C LEU A 119 -0.59 1.96 20.61
N HIS A 120 -1.48 2.95 20.62
CA HIS A 120 -1.95 3.59 21.85
C HIS A 120 -2.78 2.61 22.70
N GLU A 121 -3.72 1.89 22.08
CA GLU A 121 -4.56 0.89 22.76
C GLU A 121 -3.71 -0.22 23.40
N VAL A 122 -2.74 -0.75 22.66
CA VAL A 122 -1.82 -1.80 23.16
C VAL A 122 -1.02 -1.31 24.39
N LYS A 123 -0.70 -0.01 24.46
CA LYS A 123 0.01 0.60 25.60
C LYS A 123 -0.90 0.94 26.79
N GLY A 124 -2.23 0.94 26.60
CA GLY A 124 -3.19 1.28 27.63
C GLY A 124 -3.07 0.37 28.85
N GLU A 125 -3.10 0.97 30.05
CA GLU A 125 -2.98 0.23 31.32
C GLU A 125 -4.22 -0.61 31.64
N GLY A 126 -5.38 -0.27 31.07
CA GLY A 126 -6.65 -0.95 31.30
C GLY A 126 -6.91 -2.19 30.43
N LEU A 127 -6.06 -2.47 29.43
CA LEU A 127 -6.27 -3.57 28.48
C LEU A 127 -5.79 -4.91 29.08
N PRO A 128 -6.65 -5.95 29.15
CA PRO A 128 -6.25 -7.29 29.58
C PRO A 128 -5.07 -7.84 28.75
N MET A 129 -4.13 -8.51 29.41
CA MET A 129 -2.90 -9.00 28.76
C MET A 129 -3.18 -9.98 27.61
N GLU A 130 -4.22 -10.81 27.73
CA GLU A 130 -4.62 -11.75 26.67
C GLU A 130 -5.06 -11.00 25.39
N GLN A 131 -5.96 -10.02 25.52
CA GLN A 131 -6.40 -9.18 24.41
C GLN A 131 -5.23 -8.39 23.79
N ARG A 132 -4.33 -7.86 24.63
CA ARG A 132 -3.11 -7.20 24.17
C ARG A 132 -2.26 -8.13 23.29
N ASN A 133 -2.06 -9.38 23.73
CA ASN A 133 -1.27 -10.36 22.98
C ASN A 133 -1.93 -10.77 21.67
N GLU A 134 -3.27 -10.85 21.62
CA GLU A 134 -4.01 -11.13 20.39
C GLU A 134 -3.84 -10.01 19.36
N ILE A 135 -3.97 -8.75 19.78
CA ILE A 135 -3.74 -7.57 18.92
C ILE A 135 -2.31 -7.58 18.39
N LEU A 136 -1.32 -7.75 19.27
CA LEU A 136 0.10 -7.80 18.89
C LEU A 136 0.36 -8.91 17.85
N THR A 137 -0.18 -10.10 18.09
CA THR A 137 -0.02 -11.24 17.17
C THR A 137 -0.63 -10.95 15.80
N ALA A 138 -1.76 -10.24 15.75
CA ALA A 138 -2.41 -9.88 14.51
C ALA A 138 -1.62 -8.89 13.64
N ILE A 139 -1.00 -7.87 14.26
CA ILE A 139 -0.38 -6.75 13.51
C ILE A 139 1.12 -6.91 13.30
N LEU A 140 1.82 -7.72 14.11
CA LEU A 140 3.28 -7.78 14.13
C LEU A 140 3.90 -8.13 12.78
N ALA A 141 3.30 -9.07 12.04
CA ALA A 141 3.78 -9.48 10.73
C ALA A 141 3.73 -8.31 9.73
N SER A 142 2.61 -7.59 9.69
CA SER A 142 2.41 -6.42 8.81
C SER A 142 3.39 -5.29 9.15
N LEU A 143 3.60 -4.98 10.43
CA LEU A 143 4.56 -3.96 10.86
C LEU A 143 6.01 -4.34 10.54
N THR A 144 6.36 -5.62 10.71
CA THR A 144 7.69 -6.14 10.37
C THR A 144 7.96 -6.02 8.87
N ALA A 145 6.98 -6.44 8.05
CA ALA A 145 7.05 -6.28 6.59
C ALA A 145 7.18 -4.80 6.21
N ARG A 146 6.38 -3.91 6.81
CA ARG A 146 6.42 -2.47 6.57
C ARG A 146 7.81 -1.90 6.84
N GLN A 147 8.41 -2.27 7.97
CA GLN A 147 9.75 -1.79 8.32
C GLN A 147 10.82 -2.27 7.33
N ASN A 148 10.77 -3.54 6.94
CA ASN A 148 11.72 -4.11 5.98
C ASN A 148 11.59 -3.47 4.59
N LEU A 149 10.35 -3.33 4.10
CA LEU A 149 10.08 -2.70 2.80
C LEU A 149 10.43 -1.21 2.83
N ARG A 150 10.16 -0.47 3.91
CA ARG A 150 10.61 0.93 4.06
C ARG A 150 12.13 1.05 3.91
N ARG A 151 12.90 0.14 4.52
CA ARG A 151 14.37 0.10 4.38
C ARG A 151 14.81 -0.23 2.96
N GLU A 152 14.20 -1.25 2.36
CA GLU A 152 14.50 -1.66 0.98
C GLU A 152 14.24 -0.51 -0.01
N TRP A 153 13.06 0.10 0.04
CA TRP A 153 12.71 1.22 -0.82
C TRP A 153 13.60 2.44 -0.59
N HIS A 154 14.02 2.69 0.66
CA HIS A 154 14.98 3.75 0.95
C HIS A 154 16.35 3.45 0.31
N ALA A 155 16.85 2.22 0.42
CA ALA A 155 18.10 1.82 -0.22
C ALA A 155 18.01 1.92 -1.74
N ARG A 156 16.92 1.42 -2.33
CA ARG A 156 16.66 1.47 -3.77
C ARG A 156 16.64 2.91 -4.32
N LYS A 157 16.07 3.86 -3.57
CA LYS A 157 16.09 5.30 -3.91
C LYS A 157 17.49 5.92 -3.92
N LYS A 158 18.43 5.40 -3.12
CA LYS A 158 19.82 5.91 -3.04
C LYS A 158 20.74 5.35 -4.13
N CYS A 159 20.37 4.22 -4.74
CA CYS A 159 21.18 3.57 -5.78
C CYS A 159 20.89 4.09 -7.20
N LEU A 160 19.95 5.03 -7.35
CA LEU A 160 19.63 5.74 -8.60
C LEU A 160 20.24 7.14 -8.56
#